data_AF-A0A924EK19-F1
#
_entry.id   AF-A0A924EK19-F1
#
_cell.length_a   1.000
_cell.length_b   1.000
_cell.length_c   1.000
_cell.angle_alpha   90.00
_cell.angle_beta   90.00
_cell.angle_gamma   90.00
#
_symmetry.space_group_name_H-M   'P 1'
#
loop_
_entity.id
_entity.type
_entity.pdbx_description
1 polymer ?
#
loop_
_entity_poly.entity_id
_entity_poly.type
_entity_poly.pdbx_seq_one_letter_code
_entity_poly.pdbx_strand_id
1 'polypeptide(L)'
;MRGQKLFNAVLRTEDSAARKGRSETMLLKRNSCLAARYYFYGCLRKKTYEDILNLMMTEFFISPDRIARIIQQNISLVKEMKDRKLTKSQLRDNWPYFKW
;
A
#
# COMPACT_ATOMS: atom_id res chain seq x y z
N MET A 1 -17.09 35.70 -0.61
CA MET A 1 -17.89 34.66 -1.31
C MET A 1 -18.33 33.61 -0.26
N ARG A 2 -19.41 32.85 -0.45
CA ARG A 2 -20.04 31.99 0.60
C ARG A 2 -19.24 30.72 1.00
N GLY A 3 -17.91 30.80 1.15
CA GLY A 3 -17.06 29.81 1.85
C GLY A 3 -16.61 28.52 1.13
N GLN A 4 -16.15 28.48 -0.12
CA GLN A 4 -15.95 29.57 -1.08
C GLN A 4 -17.26 29.99 -1.76
N LYS A 5 -18.10 29.00 -2.10
CA LYS A 5 -19.58 29.07 -2.00
C LYS A 5 -20.08 27.74 -1.35
N LEU A 6 -19.34 27.26 -0.35
CA LEU A 6 -18.87 25.89 -0.08
C LEU A 6 -17.88 25.38 -1.17
N PHE A 7 -17.92 24.12 -1.69
CA PHE A 7 -16.98 23.53 -2.72
C PHE A 7 -16.55 24.59 -3.73
N ASN A 8 -17.45 24.90 -4.64
CA ASN A 8 -18.24 26.10 -4.50
C ASN A 8 -19.73 25.76 -4.20
N ALA A 9 -19.99 24.51 -3.72
CA ALA A 9 -21.06 24.00 -2.83
C ALA A 9 -20.85 22.47 -2.44
N VAL A 10 -19.84 22.01 -1.63
CA VAL A 10 -19.85 21.62 -0.18
C VAL A 10 -18.50 21.87 0.60
N LEU A 11 -17.28 21.77 0.03
CA LEU A 11 -15.99 22.07 0.71
C LEU A 11 -15.00 23.00 -0.07
N ARG A 12 -14.00 22.49 -0.84
CA ARG A 12 -13.43 23.23 -2.02
C ARG A 12 -13.19 22.35 -3.26
N THR A 13 -14.02 22.51 -4.30
CA THR A 13 -13.85 21.99 -5.68
C THR A 13 -14.67 22.83 -6.68
N GLU A 14 -14.40 22.68 -7.98
CA GLU A 14 -15.37 22.86 -9.07
C GLU A 14 -15.24 21.60 -9.95
N ASP A 15 -16.24 21.26 -10.77
CA ASP A 15 -16.24 20.01 -11.55
C ASP A 15 -15.31 20.06 -12.77
N SER A 16 -14.00 20.16 -12.52
CA SER A 16 -12.95 19.88 -13.48
C SER A 16 -12.98 18.38 -13.84
N ALA A 17 -13.83 18.03 -14.81
CA ALA A 17 -14.18 16.68 -15.28
C ALA A 17 -13.15 15.60 -14.92
N ALA A 18 -13.37 14.95 -13.77
CA ALA A 18 -12.33 14.16 -13.11
C ALA A 18 -11.91 12.96 -13.97
N ARG A 19 -10.66 12.98 -14.46
CA ARG A 19 -10.10 11.91 -15.30
C ARG A 19 -10.27 10.56 -14.61
N LYS A 20 -11.00 9.66 -15.28
CA LYS A 20 -11.55 8.41 -14.75
C LYS A 20 -10.45 7.38 -14.45
N GLY A 21 -9.76 7.51 -13.32
CA GLY A 21 -8.67 6.63 -12.93
C GLY A 21 -8.15 6.84 -11.51
N ARG A 22 -7.26 5.94 -11.09
CA ARG A 22 -6.43 6.11 -9.88
C ARG A 22 -5.04 6.53 -10.37
N SER A 23 -4.41 7.51 -9.73
CA SER A 23 -3.05 7.94 -10.11
C SER A 23 -2.08 6.76 -10.09
N GLU A 24 -1.39 6.53 -11.20
CA GLU A 24 -0.44 5.42 -11.36
C GLU A 24 0.69 5.49 -10.33
N THR A 25 1.23 6.69 -10.07
CA THR A 25 2.28 6.89 -9.05
C THR A 25 1.79 6.54 -7.64
N MET A 26 0.51 6.74 -7.34
CA MET A 26 -0.10 6.31 -6.07
C MET A 26 -0.35 4.80 -6.03
N LEU A 27 -0.70 4.18 -7.16
CA LEU A 27 -0.79 2.72 -7.26
C LEU A 27 0.57 2.06 -7.06
N LEU A 28 1.63 2.57 -7.70
CA LEU A 28 3.01 2.08 -7.55
C LEU A 28 3.50 2.21 -6.11
N LYS A 29 3.35 3.39 -5.49
CA LYS A 29 3.66 3.60 -4.06
C LYS A 29 2.95 2.57 -3.18
N ARG A 30 1.62 2.44 -3.30
CA ARG A 30 0.84 1.46 -2.52
C ARG A 30 1.28 0.01 -2.77
N ASN A 31 1.58 -0.36 -4.02
CA ASN A 31 2.06 -1.70 -4.36
C ASN A 31 3.42 -2.01 -3.70
N SER A 32 4.33 -1.03 -3.65
CA SER A 32 5.61 -1.18 -2.93
C SER A 32 5.40 -1.40 -1.42
N CYS A 33 4.47 -0.66 -0.80
CA CYS A 33 4.12 -0.83 0.61
C CYS A 33 3.54 -2.22 0.90
N LEU A 34 2.66 -2.72 0.03
CA LEU A 34 2.12 -4.08 0.11
C LEU A 34 3.23 -5.14 0.02
N ALA A 35 4.16 -5.00 -0.93
CA ALA A 35 5.31 -5.90 -1.07
C ALA A 35 6.22 -5.89 0.18
N ALA A 36 6.55 -4.71 0.71
CA ALA A 36 7.35 -4.56 1.93
C ALA A 36 6.65 -5.17 3.16
N ARG A 37 5.32 -5.00 3.27
CA ARG A 37 4.53 -5.56 4.37
C ARG A 37 4.38 -7.08 4.31
N TYR A 38 4.17 -7.62 3.11
CA TYR A 38 4.16 -9.07 2.86
C TYR A 38 5.52 -9.70 3.22
N TYR A 39 6.62 -9.08 2.76
CA TYR A 39 7.97 -9.49 3.12
C TYR A 39 8.19 -9.52 4.64
N PHE A 40 7.83 -8.44 5.34
CA PHE A 40 7.94 -8.34 6.78
C PHE A 40 7.20 -9.47 7.51
N TYR A 41 5.93 -9.72 7.18
CA TYR A 41 5.15 -10.73 7.89
C TYR A 41 5.66 -12.15 7.62
N GLY A 42 5.97 -12.49 6.37
CA GLY A 42 6.49 -13.82 6.02
C GLY A 42 7.92 -14.05 6.50
N CYS A 43 8.85 -13.14 6.18
CA CYS A 43 10.28 -13.35 6.44
C CYS A 43 10.72 -12.99 7.87
N LEU A 44 10.18 -11.90 8.45
CA LEU A 44 10.62 -11.37 9.76
C LEU A 44 9.65 -11.69 10.91
N ARG A 45 8.38 -12.01 10.64
CA ARG A 45 7.40 -12.48 11.64
C ARG A 45 7.00 -13.95 11.51
N LYS A 46 7.49 -14.66 10.48
CA LYS A 46 7.22 -16.10 10.22
C LYS A 46 5.74 -16.45 10.17
N LYS A 47 4.90 -15.55 9.65
CA LYS A 47 3.46 -15.79 9.51
C LYS A 47 3.12 -16.71 8.33
N THR A 48 2.03 -17.46 8.45
CA THR A 48 1.46 -18.28 7.37
C THR A 48 0.90 -17.39 6.26
N TYR A 49 0.69 -17.94 5.07
CA TYR A 49 0.12 -17.19 3.94
C TYR A 49 -1.26 -16.59 4.28
N GLU A 50 -2.10 -17.36 4.96
CA GLU A 50 -3.45 -16.95 5.39
C GLU A 50 -3.40 -15.85 6.47
N ASP A 51 -2.53 -15.98 7.48
CA ASP A 51 -2.28 -14.92 8.47
C ASP A 51 -1.88 -13.61 7.78
N ILE A 52 -0.96 -13.68 6.81
CA ILE A 52 -0.47 -12.51 6.08
C ILE A 52 -1.62 -11.83 5.32
N LEU A 53 -2.46 -12.60 4.62
CA LEU A 53 -3.59 -12.05 3.88
C LEU A 53 -4.64 -11.41 4.79
N ASN A 54 -4.98 -12.05 5.92
CA ASN A 54 -5.94 -11.52 6.89
C ASN A 54 -5.44 -10.21 7.54
N LEU A 55 -4.16 -10.17 7.94
CA LEU A 55 -3.53 -8.96 8.47
C LEU A 55 -3.47 -7.84 7.41
N MET A 56 -3.03 -8.14 6.18
CA MET A 56 -2.95 -7.12 5.13
C MET A 56 -4.32 -6.66 4.62
N MET A 57 -5.35 -7.50 4.66
CA MET A 57 -6.74 -7.10 4.35
C MET A 57 -7.22 -6.03 5.32
N THR A 58 -6.95 -6.20 6.62
CA THR A 58 -7.35 -5.25 7.67
C THR A 58 -6.47 -4.00 7.72
N GLU A 59 -5.17 -4.09 7.40
CA GLU A 59 -4.28 -2.91 7.33
C GLU A 59 -4.51 -2.04 6.09
N PHE A 60 -4.92 -2.60 4.95
CA PHE A 60 -5.01 -1.87 3.67
C PHE A 60 -6.42 -1.72 3.10
N PHE A 61 -7.43 -2.40 3.67
CA PHE A 61 -8.82 -2.42 3.17
C PHE A 61 -8.92 -2.91 1.71
N ILE A 62 -8.19 -3.99 1.38
CA ILE A 62 -8.12 -4.61 0.05
C ILE A 62 -8.42 -6.11 0.19
N SER A 63 -9.20 -6.70 -0.73
CA SER A 63 -9.53 -8.13 -0.67
C SER A 63 -8.28 -9.03 -0.81
N PRO A 64 -8.28 -10.22 -0.18
CA PRO A 64 -7.15 -11.15 -0.21
C PRO A 64 -6.66 -11.48 -1.63
N ASP A 65 -7.56 -11.74 -2.57
CA ASP A 65 -7.24 -12.04 -3.98
C ASP A 65 -6.52 -10.87 -4.66
N ARG A 66 -6.91 -9.64 -4.32
CA ARG A 66 -6.30 -8.44 -4.90
C ARG A 66 -4.95 -8.16 -4.25
N ILE A 67 -4.76 -8.49 -2.97
CA ILE A 67 -3.43 -8.49 -2.33
C ILE A 67 -2.54 -9.51 -3.02
N ALA A 68 -2.96 -10.79 -3.10
CA ALA A 68 -2.21 -11.87 -3.75
C ALA A 68 -1.79 -11.51 -5.18
N ARG A 69 -2.70 -10.98 -5.99
CA ARG A 69 -2.42 -10.53 -7.37
C ARG A 69 -1.41 -9.38 -7.43
N ILE A 70 -1.46 -8.43 -6.49
CA ILE A 70 -0.47 -7.33 -6.41
C ILE A 70 0.90 -7.88 -5.98
N ILE A 71 0.95 -8.79 -5.00
CA ILE A 71 2.20 -9.42 -4.57
C ILE A 71 2.84 -10.23 -5.70
N GLN A 72 2.05 -10.99 -6.47
CA GLN A 72 2.54 -11.70 -7.65
C GLN A 72 3.10 -10.74 -8.72
N GLN A 73 2.45 -9.59 -8.93
CA GLN A 73 2.93 -8.54 -9.84
C GLN A 73 4.19 -7.81 -9.34
N ASN A 74 4.51 -7.88 -8.04
CA ASN A 74 5.65 -7.21 -7.40
C ASN A 74 6.63 -8.23 -6.77
N ILE A 75 6.60 -9.49 -7.24
CA ILE A 75 7.35 -10.60 -6.64
C ILE A 75 8.87 -10.43 -6.75
N SER A 76 9.35 -9.68 -7.75
CA SER A 76 10.75 -9.27 -7.90
C SER A 76 11.24 -8.47 -6.69
N LEU A 77 10.48 -7.45 -6.27
CA LEU A 77 10.79 -6.63 -5.10
C LEU A 77 10.78 -7.46 -3.80
N VAL A 78 9.81 -8.38 -3.65
CA VAL A 78 9.75 -9.30 -2.49
C VAL A 78 10.95 -10.26 -2.45
N LYS A 79 11.42 -10.75 -3.62
CA LYS A 79 12.66 -11.54 -3.72
C LYS A 79 13.88 -10.69 -3.36
N GLU A 80 14.04 -9.51 -3.96
CA GLU A 80 15.15 -8.60 -3.68
C GLU A 80 15.28 -8.30 -2.17
N MET A 81 14.17 -7.99 -1.48
CA MET A 81 14.18 -7.75 -0.04
C MET A 81 14.56 -8.99 0.79
N LYS A 82 14.22 -10.19 0.31
CA LYS A 82 14.61 -11.46 0.93
C LYS A 82 16.09 -11.78 0.71
N ASP A 83 16.58 -11.59 -0.51
CA ASP A 83 17.94 -11.94 -0.90
C ASP A 83 18.94 -10.95 -0.27
N ARG A 84 18.59 -9.66 -0.20
CA ARG A 84 19.29 -8.61 0.57
C ARG A 84 19.05 -8.68 2.09
N LYS A 85 18.22 -9.62 2.57
CA LYS A 85 17.89 -9.88 3.99
C LYS A 85 17.52 -8.60 4.78
N LEU A 86 16.62 -7.77 4.24
CA LEU A 86 16.30 -6.46 4.81
C LEU A 86 15.85 -6.54 6.28
N THR A 87 16.50 -5.74 7.13
CA THR A 87 16.21 -5.63 8.55
C THR A 87 15.01 -4.72 8.83
N LYS A 88 14.46 -4.80 10.05
CA LYS A 88 13.40 -3.89 10.51
C LYS A 88 13.77 -2.41 10.47
N SER A 89 15.06 -2.07 10.65
CA SER A 89 15.52 -0.68 10.52
C SER A 89 15.34 -0.23 9.08
N GLN A 90 15.94 -0.95 8.12
CA GLN A 90 15.87 -0.59 6.70
C GLN A 90 14.42 -0.51 6.18
N LEU A 91 13.50 -1.34 6.69
CA LEU A 91 12.07 -1.22 6.37
C LEU A 91 11.43 0.05 6.95
N ARG A 92 11.81 0.46 8.17
CA ARG A 92 11.40 1.73 8.78
C ARG A 92 11.98 2.94 8.02
N ASP A 93 13.24 2.85 7.60
CA ASP A 93 13.93 3.94 6.91
C ASP A 93 13.32 4.22 5.53
N ASN A 94 12.88 3.18 4.81
CA ASN A 94 12.23 3.28 3.50
C ASN A 94 10.70 3.50 3.57
N TRP A 95 10.03 3.03 4.63
CA TRP A 95 8.58 3.13 4.81
C TRP A 95 8.22 3.45 6.28
N PRO A 96 8.51 4.67 6.77
CA PRO A 96 8.44 5.03 8.20
C PRO A 96 7.02 5.06 8.80
N TYR A 97 6.00 5.12 7.95
CA TYR A 97 4.58 5.17 8.32
C TYR A 97 3.97 3.83 8.78
N PHE A 98 4.75 2.74 8.84
CA PHE A 98 4.29 1.42 9.31
C PHE A 98 4.99 0.97 10.60
N LYS A 99 4.30 0.13 11.38
CA LYS A 99 4.82 -0.49 12.61
C LYS A 99 5.55 -1.80 12.30
N TRP A 100 6.89 -1.77 12.28
CA TRP A 100 7.80 -2.90 12.00
C TRP A 100 8.34 -3.53 13.30
#